data_AF-A0A937MQX6-F1
#
_entry.id   AF-A0A937MQX6-F1
#
_cell.length_a   1.000
_cell.length_b   1.000
_cell.length_c   1.000
_cell.angle_alpha   90.00
_cell.angle_beta   90.00
_cell.angle_gamma   90.00
#
_symmetry.space_group_name_H-M   'P 1'
#
loop_
_entity.id
_entity.type
_entity.pdbx_description
1 polymer ?
#
loop_
_entity_poly.entity_id
_entity_poly.type
_entity_poly.pdbx_seq_one_letter_code
_entity_poly.pdbx_strand_id
1 'polypeptide(L)'
;MKTLILVRHGDFIHKDPFVPNIGRPLTRQGRHDLVEVAKHFAALNIVPDLILTSPARRTGETAEIFGKKLGLNASRMKVNEELFEAEKREVIRVVHQLDDSLDTVMLVGHDPAMTSLLHHLVNAEVHHLNYASFAVLSIDGQWRDAAFGRSALLHLDVPQEEPQLIGWRDKLALWRRENNRKIELAVIFTVCLLIILIVAVGLMMWLDADSAVRTGS
;
A
#
# COMPACT_ATOMS: atom_id res chain seq x y z
N MET A 1 -9.29 22.21 -16.57
CA MET A 1 -8.44 21.01 -16.42
C MET A 1 -9.18 20.04 -15.53
N LYS A 2 -9.11 18.74 -15.83
CA LYS A 2 -9.71 17.67 -15.03
C LYS A 2 -8.61 16.79 -14.44
N THR A 3 -8.83 16.26 -13.25
CA THR A 3 -7.90 15.38 -12.54
C THR A 3 -8.51 13.98 -12.41
N LEU A 4 -7.97 13.02 -13.13
CA LEU A 4 -8.37 11.62 -13.05
C LEU A 4 -7.42 10.86 -12.12
N ILE A 5 -7.96 10.21 -11.12
CA ILE A 5 -7.19 9.34 -10.22
C ILE A 5 -7.61 7.90 -10.51
N LEU A 6 -6.66 7.05 -10.89
CA LEU A 6 -6.90 5.64 -11.10
C LEU A 6 -6.34 4.87 -9.91
N VAL A 7 -7.13 4.01 -9.30
CA VAL A 7 -6.73 3.17 -8.16
C VAL A 7 -7.05 1.72 -8.46
N ARG A 8 -6.05 0.85 -8.41
CA ARG A 8 -6.30 -0.60 -8.35
C ARG A 8 -6.62 -0.98 -6.91
N HIS A 9 -7.62 -1.83 -6.71
CA HIS A 9 -7.94 -2.33 -5.37
C HIS A 9 -6.74 -2.97 -4.66
N GLY A 10 -6.79 -3.03 -3.33
CA GLY A 10 -5.78 -3.73 -2.52
C GLY A 10 -5.82 -5.25 -2.66
N ASP A 11 -4.86 -5.94 -2.03
CA ASP A 11 -4.83 -7.40 -2.01
C ASP A 11 -6.08 -7.98 -1.32
N PHE A 12 -6.57 -9.09 -1.82
CA PHE A 12 -7.88 -9.65 -1.49
C PHE A 12 -7.85 -11.17 -1.36
N ILE A 13 -8.89 -11.75 -0.77
CA ILE A 13 -8.98 -13.21 -0.62
C ILE A 13 -9.18 -13.85 -2.00
N HIS A 14 -8.15 -14.48 -2.56
CA HIS A 14 -8.16 -15.06 -3.92
C HIS A 14 -8.95 -16.36 -4.03
N LYS A 15 -8.99 -17.14 -2.95
CA LYS A 15 -9.61 -18.48 -2.92
C LYS A 15 -10.46 -18.60 -1.66
N ASP A 16 -11.77 -18.64 -1.87
CA ASP A 16 -12.76 -18.93 -0.86
C ASP A 16 -13.89 -19.72 -1.56
N PRO A 17 -14.20 -20.96 -1.13
CA PRO A 17 -15.23 -21.78 -1.75
C PRO A 17 -16.66 -21.35 -1.38
N PHE A 18 -16.82 -20.53 -0.33
CA PHE A 18 -18.13 -20.09 0.16
C PHE A 18 -18.49 -18.67 -0.30
N VAL A 19 -17.50 -17.90 -0.78
CA VAL A 19 -17.69 -16.50 -1.18
C VAL A 19 -17.49 -16.31 -2.69
N PRO A 20 -18.53 -15.87 -3.43
CA PRO A 20 -18.42 -15.53 -4.86
C PRO A 20 -17.35 -14.47 -5.13
N ASN A 21 -16.78 -14.44 -6.32
CA ASN A 21 -15.67 -13.54 -6.67
C ASN A 21 -15.94 -12.06 -6.36
N ILE A 22 -17.15 -11.59 -6.65
CA ILE A 22 -17.58 -10.22 -6.39
C ILE A 22 -17.64 -9.88 -4.89
N GLY A 23 -17.96 -10.87 -4.04
CA GLY A 23 -18.10 -10.70 -2.59
C GLY A 23 -16.81 -10.90 -1.79
N ARG A 24 -15.69 -11.21 -2.45
CA ARG A 24 -14.41 -11.47 -1.77
C ARG A 24 -13.85 -10.17 -1.17
N PRO A 25 -13.59 -10.15 0.15
CA PRO A 25 -13.05 -8.97 0.84
C PRO A 25 -11.55 -8.80 0.60
N LEU A 26 -11.03 -7.63 1.00
CA LEU A 26 -9.58 -7.43 1.12
C LEU A 26 -8.98 -8.39 2.16
N THR A 27 -7.69 -8.73 2.00
CA THR A 27 -6.95 -9.44 3.05
C THR A 27 -6.66 -8.49 4.23
N ARG A 28 -6.20 -9.04 5.36
CA ARG A 28 -5.76 -8.18 6.48
C ARG A 28 -4.57 -7.31 6.07
N GLN A 29 -3.62 -7.89 5.33
CA GLN A 29 -2.45 -7.19 4.82
C GLN A 29 -2.86 -6.13 3.78
N GLY A 30 -3.70 -6.48 2.81
CA GLY A 30 -4.17 -5.53 1.80
C GLY A 30 -4.88 -4.31 2.39
N ARG A 31 -5.62 -4.45 3.50
CA ARG A 31 -6.17 -3.29 4.24
C ARG A 31 -5.09 -2.44 4.89
N HIS A 32 -4.05 -3.06 5.46
CA HIS A 32 -2.94 -2.34 6.07
C HIS A 32 -2.17 -1.54 5.02
N ASP A 33 -1.83 -2.18 3.90
CA ASP A 33 -1.10 -1.55 2.78
C ASP A 33 -1.90 -0.37 2.22
N LEU A 34 -3.21 -0.54 2.02
CA LEU A 34 -4.09 0.53 1.56
C LEU A 34 -4.15 1.72 2.53
N VAL A 35 -4.04 1.49 3.84
CA VAL A 35 -3.99 2.60 4.81
C VAL A 35 -2.71 3.41 4.64
N GLU A 36 -1.56 2.77 4.39
CA GLU A 36 -0.30 3.46 4.14
C GLU A 36 -0.31 4.18 2.78
N VAL A 37 -0.78 3.52 1.72
CA VAL A 37 -0.95 4.15 0.40
C VAL A 37 -1.90 5.35 0.49
N ALA A 38 -3.04 5.23 1.17
CA ALA A 38 -3.97 6.35 1.34
C ALA A 38 -3.34 7.52 2.12
N LYS A 39 -2.41 7.27 3.04
CA LYS A 39 -1.63 8.34 3.70
C LYS A 39 -0.70 9.03 2.71
N HIS A 40 0.00 8.29 1.87
CA HIS A 40 0.87 8.87 0.83
C HIS A 40 0.04 9.71 -0.14
N PHE A 41 -1.10 9.19 -0.61
CA PHE A 41 -2.01 9.92 -1.47
C PHE A 41 -2.51 11.21 -0.81
N ALA A 42 -2.91 11.17 0.46
CA ALA A 42 -3.38 12.36 1.18
C ALA A 42 -2.31 13.46 1.29
N ALA A 43 -1.02 13.11 1.30
CA ALA A 43 0.08 14.08 1.32
C ALA A 43 0.21 14.87 0.01
N LEU A 44 -0.41 14.41 -1.09
CA LEU A 44 -0.49 15.14 -2.34
C LEU A 44 -1.46 16.33 -2.28
N ASN A 45 -2.27 16.44 -1.23
CA ASN A 45 -3.31 17.47 -1.05
C ASN A 45 -4.34 17.52 -2.19
N ILE A 46 -4.63 16.35 -2.78
CA ILE A 46 -5.67 16.18 -3.81
C ILE A 46 -6.90 15.55 -3.15
N VAL A 47 -8.07 16.19 -3.30
CA VAL A 47 -9.33 15.70 -2.75
C VAL A 47 -10.32 15.46 -3.91
N PRO A 48 -10.75 14.21 -4.16
CA PRO A 48 -11.75 13.91 -5.18
C PRO A 48 -13.12 14.52 -4.87
N ASP A 49 -13.79 15.04 -5.90
CA ASP A 49 -15.20 15.44 -5.85
C ASP A 49 -16.13 14.23 -5.81
N LEU A 50 -15.67 13.11 -6.38
CA LEU A 50 -16.39 11.85 -6.50
C LEU A 50 -15.40 10.67 -6.54
N ILE A 51 -15.72 9.61 -5.81
CA ILE A 51 -15.10 8.29 -5.95
C ILE A 51 -16.12 7.36 -6.61
N LEU A 52 -15.75 6.79 -7.75
CA LEU A 52 -16.48 5.68 -8.38
C LEU A 52 -15.77 4.37 -8.09
N THR A 53 -16.52 3.36 -7.67
CA THR A 53 -16.00 2.01 -7.42
C THR A 53 -16.74 0.99 -8.24
N SER A 54 -16.05 -0.06 -8.68
CA SER A 54 -16.72 -1.30 -9.09
C SER A 54 -17.60 -1.86 -7.95
N PRO A 55 -18.69 -2.60 -8.25
CA PRO A 55 -19.52 -3.32 -7.28
C PRO A 55 -18.78 -4.41 -6.49
N ALA A 56 -17.55 -4.79 -6.85
CA ALA A 56 -16.79 -5.76 -6.08
C ALA A 56 -16.53 -5.27 -4.64
N ARG A 57 -16.69 -6.14 -3.65
CA ARG A 57 -16.49 -5.78 -2.25
C ARG A 57 -15.09 -5.20 -1.99
N ARG A 58 -14.05 -5.78 -2.59
CA ARG A 58 -12.66 -5.31 -2.47
C ARG A 58 -12.42 -3.90 -3.01
N THR A 59 -13.11 -3.48 -4.07
CA THR A 59 -13.02 -2.10 -4.60
C THR A 59 -13.79 -1.14 -3.71
N GLY A 60 -14.96 -1.55 -3.20
CA GLY A 60 -15.71 -0.79 -2.20
C GLY A 60 -14.91 -0.55 -0.91
N GLU A 61 -14.33 -1.60 -0.32
CA GLU A 61 -13.48 -1.48 0.87
C GLU A 61 -12.24 -0.60 0.60
N THR A 62 -11.67 -0.66 -0.62
CA THR A 62 -10.57 0.22 -1.03
C THR A 62 -11.02 1.69 -1.06
N ALA A 63 -12.15 1.97 -1.72
CA ALA A 63 -12.72 3.31 -1.81
C ALA A 63 -13.04 3.90 -0.43
N GLU A 64 -13.58 3.09 0.48
CA GLU A 64 -13.86 3.49 1.87
C GLU A 64 -12.60 3.88 2.64
N ILE A 65 -11.49 3.15 2.46
CA ILE A 65 -10.21 3.45 3.12
C ILE A 65 -9.68 4.81 2.63
N PHE A 66 -9.67 5.05 1.31
CA PHE A 66 -9.29 6.35 0.75
C PHE A 66 -10.23 7.46 1.21
N GLY A 67 -11.54 7.25 1.11
CA GLY A 67 -12.56 8.22 1.51
C GLY A 67 -12.43 8.62 2.97
N LYS A 68 -12.26 7.65 3.89
CA LYS A 68 -12.02 7.92 5.31
C LYS A 68 -10.74 8.71 5.54
N LYS A 69 -9.66 8.38 4.83
CA LYS A 69 -8.38 9.07 4.98
C LYS A 69 -8.43 10.53 4.49
N LEU A 70 -9.25 10.79 3.48
CA LEU A 70 -9.46 12.10 2.88
C LEU A 70 -10.61 12.90 3.54
N GLY A 71 -11.31 12.32 4.51
CA GLY A 71 -12.44 12.98 5.18
C GLY A 71 -13.68 13.15 4.28
N LEU A 72 -13.84 12.31 3.26
CA LEU A 72 -14.96 12.37 2.33
C LEU A 72 -16.24 11.76 2.93
N ASN A 73 -17.38 12.39 2.64
CA ASN A 73 -18.69 11.85 2.98
C ASN A 73 -19.03 10.64 2.08
N ALA A 74 -19.76 9.67 2.63
CA ALA A 74 -20.28 8.52 1.88
C ALA A 74 -21.09 8.92 0.63
N SER A 75 -21.77 10.07 0.62
CA SER A 75 -22.49 10.58 -0.54
C SER A 75 -21.61 10.91 -1.75
N ARG A 76 -20.29 11.08 -1.53
CA ARG A 76 -19.27 11.28 -2.57
C ARG A 76 -18.67 9.97 -3.07
N MET A 77 -19.20 8.82 -2.64
CA MET A 77 -18.80 7.50 -3.13
C MET A 77 -20.00 6.86 -3.84
N LYS A 78 -19.81 6.41 -5.08
CA LYS A 78 -20.85 5.75 -5.86
C LYS A 78 -20.34 4.48 -6.50
N VAL A 79 -21.20 3.47 -6.57
CA VAL A 79 -20.94 2.25 -7.32
C VAL A 79 -21.22 2.52 -8.80
N ASN A 80 -20.33 2.07 -9.67
CA ASN A 80 -20.53 2.04 -11.11
C ASN A 80 -20.31 0.60 -11.61
N GLU A 81 -21.38 -0.01 -12.11
CA GLU A 81 -21.39 -1.40 -12.59
C GLU A 81 -20.46 -1.61 -13.80
N GLU A 82 -20.25 -0.59 -14.64
CA GLU A 82 -19.38 -0.67 -15.81
C GLU A 82 -17.89 -0.80 -15.44
N LEU A 83 -17.52 -0.63 -14.17
CA LEU A 83 -16.16 -0.86 -13.67
C LEU A 83 -15.90 -2.31 -13.24
N PHE A 84 -16.92 -3.18 -13.18
CA PHE A 84 -16.74 -4.60 -12.86
C PHE A 84 -16.33 -5.40 -14.09
N GLU A 85 -15.21 -6.13 -13.98
CA GLU A 85 -14.67 -6.94 -15.09
C GLU A 85 -14.55 -6.15 -16.41
N ALA A 86 -14.36 -4.83 -16.28
CA ALA A 86 -14.26 -3.90 -17.37
C ALA A 86 -13.03 -4.17 -18.23
N GLU A 87 -13.10 -3.83 -19.51
CA GLU A 87 -11.89 -3.58 -20.29
C GLU A 87 -11.66 -2.06 -20.37
N LYS A 88 -10.52 -1.68 -20.95
CA LYS A 88 -10.15 -0.27 -21.15
C LYS A 88 -11.28 0.56 -21.78
N ARG A 89 -12.01 0.00 -22.75
CA ARG A 89 -13.06 0.70 -23.51
C ARG A 89 -14.30 1.02 -22.64
N GLU A 90 -14.60 0.20 -21.64
CA GLU A 90 -15.65 0.48 -20.67
C GLU A 90 -15.19 1.55 -19.67
N VAL A 91 -13.96 1.43 -19.15
CA VAL A 91 -13.46 2.43 -18.18
C VAL A 91 -13.33 3.82 -18.82
N ILE A 92 -12.86 3.93 -20.07
CA ILE A 92 -12.80 5.24 -20.75
C ILE A 92 -14.21 5.81 -21.02
N ARG A 93 -15.21 4.96 -21.28
CA ARG A 93 -16.60 5.39 -21.44
C ARG A 93 -17.16 5.97 -20.14
N VAL A 94 -16.87 5.33 -19.01
CA VAL A 94 -17.21 5.86 -17.68
C VAL A 94 -16.58 7.24 -17.49
N VAL A 95 -15.31 7.41 -17.85
CA VAL A 95 -14.64 8.73 -17.80
C VAL A 95 -15.38 9.73 -18.68
N HIS A 96 -15.67 9.40 -19.94
CA HIS A 96 -16.34 10.31 -20.89
C HIS A 96 -17.76 10.73 -20.48
N GLN A 97 -18.43 9.94 -19.63
CA GLN A 97 -19.78 10.22 -19.13
C GLN A 97 -19.80 11.00 -17.81
N LEU A 98 -18.64 11.31 -17.22
CA LEU A 98 -18.56 12.11 -16.01
C LEU A 98 -19.14 13.51 -16.24
N ASP A 99 -19.80 14.04 -15.21
CA ASP A 99 -20.32 15.39 -15.20
C ASP A 99 -19.15 16.40 -15.21
N ASP A 100 -19.17 17.33 -16.17
CA ASP A 100 -18.13 18.36 -16.31
C ASP A 100 -18.12 19.39 -15.17
N SER A 101 -19.08 19.35 -14.24
CA SER A 101 -19.01 20.10 -12.97
C SER A 101 -18.04 19.46 -11.95
N LEU A 102 -17.64 18.20 -12.15
CA LEU A 102 -16.61 17.54 -11.34
C LEU A 102 -15.24 17.87 -11.91
N ASP A 103 -14.31 18.28 -11.08
CA ASP A 103 -12.93 18.60 -11.49
C ASP A 103 -11.95 17.48 -11.12
N THR A 104 -12.21 16.73 -10.07
CA THR A 104 -11.37 15.61 -9.62
C THR A 104 -12.21 14.36 -9.37
N VAL A 105 -11.93 13.28 -10.10
CA VAL A 105 -12.65 12.01 -9.95
C VAL A 105 -11.66 10.87 -9.73
N MET A 106 -11.95 10.04 -8.73
CA MET A 106 -11.21 8.81 -8.45
C MET A 106 -11.99 7.60 -8.91
N LEU A 107 -11.36 6.74 -9.71
CA LEU A 107 -11.88 5.45 -10.13
C LEU A 107 -11.15 4.33 -9.39
N VAL A 108 -11.91 3.50 -8.67
CA VAL A 108 -11.40 2.31 -7.97
C VAL A 108 -11.87 1.07 -8.71
N GLY A 109 -10.94 0.32 -9.31
CA GLY A 109 -11.29 -0.83 -10.13
C GLY A 109 -10.19 -1.88 -10.21
N HIS A 110 -10.18 -2.59 -11.33
CA HIS A 110 -9.41 -3.82 -11.52
C HIS A 110 -8.39 -3.68 -12.65
N ASP A 111 -7.31 -4.43 -12.51
CA ASP A 111 -6.46 -4.75 -13.66
C ASP A 111 -7.05 -5.91 -14.47
N PRO A 112 -6.76 -5.98 -15.79
CA PRO A 112 -5.79 -5.17 -16.55
C PRO A 112 -6.32 -3.81 -17.05
N ALA A 113 -7.60 -3.49 -16.82
CA ALA A 113 -8.22 -2.29 -17.40
C ALA A 113 -7.59 -0.99 -16.91
N MET A 114 -7.24 -0.90 -15.62
CA MET A 114 -6.59 0.30 -15.06
C MET A 114 -5.21 0.53 -15.68
N THR A 115 -4.36 -0.50 -15.73
CA THR A 115 -3.06 -0.43 -16.42
C THR A 115 -3.23 -0.03 -17.90
N SER A 116 -4.17 -0.67 -18.59
CA SER A 116 -4.42 -0.42 -20.02
C SER A 116 -4.94 0.99 -20.30
N LEU A 117 -5.80 1.53 -19.42
CA LEU A 117 -6.30 2.89 -19.52
C LEU A 117 -5.19 3.91 -19.25
N LEU A 118 -4.40 3.69 -18.20
CA LEU A 118 -3.27 4.55 -17.86
C LEU A 118 -2.30 4.66 -19.05
N HIS A 119 -1.81 3.52 -19.57
CA HIS A 119 -0.95 3.48 -20.76
C HIS A 119 -1.58 4.27 -21.92
N HIS A 120 -2.85 4.01 -22.23
CA HIS A 120 -3.53 4.67 -23.33
C HIS A 120 -3.58 6.20 -23.18
N LEU A 121 -3.96 6.70 -22.01
CA LEU A 121 -4.13 8.14 -21.77
C LEU A 121 -2.80 8.91 -21.80
N VAL A 122 -1.72 8.31 -21.30
CA VAL A 122 -0.40 8.98 -21.23
C VAL A 122 0.50 8.69 -22.42
N ASN A 123 0.17 7.69 -23.24
CA ASN A 123 1.00 7.18 -24.35
C ASN A 123 2.44 6.85 -23.89
N ALA A 124 2.56 6.13 -22.79
CA ALA A 124 3.82 5.62 -22.26
C ALA A 124 3.66 4.19 -21.79
N GLU A 125 4.75 3.43 -21.84
CA GLU A 125 4.75 2.04 -21.43
C GLU A 125 4.57 1.94 -19.90
N VAL A 126 3.42 1.41 -19.49
CA VAL A 126 3.15 1.03 -18.11
C VAL A 126 2.90 -0.48 -18.09
N HIS A 127 3.82 -1.21 -17.48
CA HIS A 127 3.80 -2.68 -17.50
C HIS A 127 2.64 -3.25 -16.68
N HIS A 128 2.50 -2.83 -15.42
CA HIS A 128 1.49 -3.33 -14.51
C HIS A 128 1.30 -2.40 -13.31
N LEU A 129 0.06 -2.26 -12.84
CA LEU A 129 -0.26 -1.61 -11.56
C LEU A 129 -0.42 -2.69 -10.51
N ASN A 130 0.45 -2.78 -9.51
CA ASN A 130 0.30 -3.73 -8.41
C ASN A 130 -0.95 -3.45 -7.55
N TYR A 131 -1.34 -4.37 -6.67
CA TYR A 131 -2.41 -4.09 -5.70
C TYR A 131 -2.14 -2.78 -4.94
N ALA A 132 -3.20 -2.01 -4.71
CA ALA A 132 -3.15 -0.68 -4.09
C ALA A 132 -2.38 0.40 -4.87
N SER A 133 -1.92 0.15 -6.11
CA SER A 133 -1.31 1.21 -6.92
C SER A 133 -2.32 2.30 -7.26
N PHE A 134 -1.82 3.53 -7.37
CA PHE A 134 -2.61 4.64 -7.90
C PHE A 134 -1.82 5.52 -8.86
N ALA A 135 -2.54 6.16 -9.79
CA ALA A 135 -2.01 7.14 -10.71
C ALA A 135 -2.87 8.40 -10.67
N VAL A 136 -2.24 9.57 -10.80
CA VAL A 136 -2.91 10.87 -10.92
C VAL A 136 -2.58 11.44 -12.28
N LEU A 137 -3.61 11.74 -13.06
CA LEU A 137 -3.49 12.28 -14.41
C LEU A 137 -4.21 13.61 -14.51
N SER A 138 -3.67 14.54 -15.29
CA SER A 138 -4.39 15.73 -15.74
C SER A 138 -4.87 15.57 -17.17
N ILE A 139 -6.13 15.95 -17.42
CA ILE A 139 -6.76 16.02 -18.74
C ILE A 139 -7.08 17.48 -19.04
N ASP A 140 -6.66 17.94 -20.21
CA ASP A 140 -7.01 19.27 -20.70
C ASP A 140 -8.41 19.25 -21.34
N GLY A 141 -9.26 20.20 -20.97
CA GLY A 141 -10.64 20.28 -21.45
C GLY A 141 -11.67 19.61 -20.54
N GLN A 142 -12.60 18.90 -21.16
CA GLN A 142 -13.72 18.17 -20.55
C GLN A 142 -13.38 16.69 -20.36
N TRP A 143 -14.19 15.95 -19.62
CA TRP A 143 -13.92 14.53 -19.39
C TRP A 143 -13.90 13.69 -20.69
N ARG A 144 -14.74 14.07 -21.67
CA ARG A 144 -14.78 13.46 -23.01
C ARG A 144 -13.48 13.63 -23.81
N ASP A 145 -12.63 14.59 -23.43
CA ASP A 145 -11.37 14.86 -24.11
C ASP A 145 -10.25 13.92 -23.65
N ALA A 146 -10.51 13.07 -22.64
CA ALA A 146 -9.64 11.98 -22.23
C ALA A 146 -9.44 11.00 -23.39
N ALA A 147 -8.30 11.10 -24.07
CA ALA A 147 -8.01 10.33 -25.28
C ALA A 147 -6.55 9.88 -25.28
N PHE A 148 -6.19 9.10 -26.30
CA PHE A 148 -4.84 8.58 -26.45
C PHE A 148 -3.78 9.68 -26.38
N GLY A 149 -2.83 9.55 -25.45
CA GLY A 149 -1.72 10.48 -25.28
C GLY A 149 -2.12 11.93 -24.95
N ARG A 150 -3.34 12.14 -24.44
CA ARG A 150 -3.89 13.47 -24.15
C ARG A 150 -3.96 13.79 -22.65
N SER A 151 -3.36 12.94 -21.82
CA SER A 151 -3.26 13.17 -20.39
C SER A 151 -1.81 13.23 -19.95
N ALA A 152 -1.49 14.17 -19.05
CA ALA A 152 -0.18 14.19 -18.40
C ALA A 152 -0.23 13.36 -17.12
N LEU A 153 0.79 12.52 -16.91
CA LEU A 153 0.97 11.78 -15.67
C LEU A 153 1.60 12.69 -14.61
N LEU A 154 0.84 13.03 -13.57
CA LEU A 154 1.31 13.89 -12.48
C LEU A 154 1.98 13.09 -11.36
N HIS A 155 1.44 11.91 -11.07
CA HIS A 155 1.96 11.03 -10.03
C HIS A 155 1.64 9.57 -10.35
N LEU A 156 2.54 8.67 -9.95
CA LEU A 156 2.34 7.23 -10.02
C LEU A 156 2.98 6.60 -8.78
N ASP A 157 2.17 5.94 -7.96
CA ASP A 157 2.63 5.12 -6.84
C ASP A 157 2.30 3.66 -7.16
N VAL A 158 3.34 2.84 -7.22
CA VAL A 158 3.25 1.40 -7.44
C VAL A 158 3.95 0.74 -6.25
N PRO A 159 3.19 0.26 -5.25
CA PRO A 159 3.74 -0.47 -4.13
C PRO A 159 4.56 -1.66 -4.65
N GLN A 160 5.71 -1.91 -4.02
CA GLN A 160 6.48 -3.11 -4.32
C GLN A 160 5.59 -4.34 -4.08
N GLU A 161 5.56 -5.28 -5.02
CA GLU A 161 4.90 -6.55 -4.75
C GLU A 161 5.61 -7.21 -3.58
N GLU A 162 4.88 -7.59 -2.52
CA GLU A 162 5.41 -8.60 -1.62
C GLU A 162 5.72 -9.83 -2.49
N PRO A 163 6.95 -10.35 -2.47
CA PRO A 163 7.31 -11.50 -3.28
C PRO A 163 6.34 -12.65 -3.03
N GLN A 164 5.49 -12.96 -4.01
CA GLN A 164 4.58 -14.08 -3.91
C GLN A 164 5.41 -15.37 -3.94
N LEU A 165 5.46 -16.04 -2.79
CA LEU A 165 6.19 -17.28 -2.54
C LEU A 165 7.71 -17.12 -2.48
N ILE A 166 8.18 -16.53 -1.38
CA ILE A 166 9.45 -16.97 -0.81
C ILE A 166 9.15 -17.85 0.41
N GLY A 167 9.79 -19.01 0.47
CA GLY A 167 9.55 -20.00 1.52
C GLY A 167 9.82 -19.38 2.90
N TRP A 168 9.44 -20.06 3.98
CA TRP A 168 9.69 -19.57 5.35
C TRP A 168 11.16 -19.17 5.57
N ARG A 169 12.10 -19.80 4.87
CA ARG A 169 13.54 -19.51 4.89
C ARG A 169 13.86 -18.10 4.42
N ASP A 170 13.22 -17.70 3.34
CA ASP A 170 13.45 -16.43 2.69
C ASP A 170 12.73 -15.30 3.42
N LYS A 171 11.55 -15.56 3.99
CA LYS A 171 10.92 -14.68 4.98
C LYS A 171 11.82 -14.48 6.21
N LEU A 172 12.45 -15.54 6.71
CA LEU A 172 13.41 -15.45 7.82
C LEU A 172 14.67 -14.67 7.42
N ALA A 173 15.12 -14.79 6.17
CA ALA A 173 16.30 -14.09 5.66
C ALA A 173 16.03 -12.58 5.50
N LEU A 174 14.85 -12.21 4.99
CA LEU A 174 14.41 -10.82 4.90
C LEU A 174 14.22 -10.21 6.29
N TRP A 175 13.49 -10.90 7.18
CA TRP A 175 13.33 -10.48 8.58
C TRP A 175 14.69 -10.32 9.27
N ARG A 176 15.62 -11.27 9.08
CA ARG A 176 16.99 -11.14 9.61
C ARG A 176 17.70 -9.92 9.04
N ARG A 177 17.60 -9.65 7.74
CA ARG A 177 18.26 -8.51 7.10
C ARG A 177 17.76 -7.18 7.67
N GLU A 178 16.46 -7.08 7.89
CA GLU A 178 15.78 -5.88 8.36
C GLU A 178 15.95 -5.67 9.87
N ASN A 179 16.06 -6.76 10.63
CA ASN A 179 16.21 -6.74 12.08
C ASN A 179 17.66 -6.99 12.57
N ASN A 180 18.63 -7.20 11.67
CA ASN A 180 20.00 -7.58 12.04
C ASN A 180 20.64 -6.58 12.98
N ARG A 181 20.45 -5.27 12.74
CA ARG A 181 20.95 -4.22 13.65
C ARG A 181 20.34 -4.31 15.05
N LYS A 182 19.06 -4.67 15.17
CA LYS A 182 18.39 -4.82 16.47
C LYS A 182 18.87 -6.07 17.21
N ILE A 183 19.14 -7.15 16.48
CA ILE A 183 19.67 -8.40 17.03
C ILE A 183 21.14 -8.23 17.44
N GLU A 184 21.97 -7.62 16.59
CA GLU A 184 23.37 -7.31 16.91
C GLU A 184 23.47 -6.45 18.17
N LEU A 185 22.67 -5.39 18.28
CA LEU A 185 22.63 -4.56 19.48
C LEU A 185 22.20 -5.35 20.73
N ALA A 186 21.18 -6.22 20.62
CA ALA A 186 20.74 -7.06 21.73
C ALA A 186 21.80 -8.09 22.16
N VAL A 187 22.50 -8.70 21.20
CA VAL A 187 23.60 -9.65 21.46
C VAL A 187 24.79 -8.94 22.09
N ILE A 188 25.23 -7.80 21.54
CA ILE A 188 26.30 -6.98 22.11
C ILE A 188 25.95 -6.58 23.54
N PHE A 189 24.72 -6.11 23.78
CA PHE A 189 24.26 -5.72 25.11
C PHE A 189 24.30 -6.91 26.10
N THR A 190 23.84 -8.09 25.68
CA THR A 190 23.85 -9.31 26.51
C THR A 190 25.27 -9.78 26.83
N VAL A 191 26.17 -9.76 25.84
CA VAL A 191 27.59 -10.10 26.02
C VAL A 191 28.28 -9.12 26.96
N CYS A 192 28.01 -7.82 26.83
CA CYS A 192 28.54 -6.81 27.75
C CYS A 192 28.09 -7.04 29.19
N LEU A 193 26.81 -7.37 29.41
CA LEU A 193 26.27 -7.72 30.72
C LEU A 193 26.95 -8.94 31.35
N LEU A 194 27.19 -9.99 30.55
CA LEU A 194 27.92 -11.18 30.99
C LEU A 194 29.37 -10.87 31.37
N ILE A 195 30.08 -10.05 30.58
CA ILE A 195 31.45 -9.64 30.89
C ILE A 195 31.50 -8.83 32.20
N ILE A 196 30.58 -7.87 32.38
CA ILE A 196 30.49 -7.07 33.60
C ILE A 196 30.26 -7.98 34.82
N LEU A 197 29.37 -8.97 34.70
CA LEU A 197 29.10 -9.92 35.78
C LEU A 197 30.34 -10.76 36.13
N ILE A 198 31.06 -11.28 35.12
CA ILE A 198 32.28 -12.05 35.33
C ILE A 198 33.36 -11.21 36.03
N VAL A 199 33.54 -9.95 35.60
CA VAL A 199 34.51 -9.03 36.23
C VAL A 199 34.10 -8.71 37.67
N ALA A 200 32.81 -8.48 37.92
CA ALA A 200 32.32 -8.20 39.26
C ALA A 200 32.52 -9.38 40.22
N VAL A 201 32.21 -10.61 39.76
CA VAL A 201 32.46 -11.83 40.55
C VAL A 201 33.96 -12.04 40.79
N GLY A 202 34.79 -11.85 39.75
CA GLY A 202 36.25 -11.97 39.89
C GLY A 202 36.83 -10.95 40.86
N LEU A 203 36.35 -9.70 40.83
CA LEU A 203 36.76 -8.66 41.77
C LEU A 203 36.33 -8.98 43.20
N MET A 204 35.10 -9.49 43.39
CA MET A 204 34.61 -9.90 44.71
C MET A 204 35.47 -11.03 45.30
N MET A 205 35.76 -12.07 44.50
CA MET A 205 36.63 -13.17 44.94
C MET A 205 38.06 -12.70 45.25
N TRP A 206 38.59 -11.73 44.48
CA TRP A 206 39.91 -11.15 44.74
C TRP A 206 39.93 -10.34 46.05
N LEU A 207 38.91 -9.52 46.29
CA LEU A 207 38.77 -8.76 47.53
C LEU A 207 38.62 -9.67 48.75
N ASP A 208 37.86 -10.75 48.65
CA ASP A 208 37.72 -11.75 49.71
C ASP A 208 39.06 -12.44 49.99
N ALA A 209 39.81 -12.82 48.94
CA ALA A 209 41.14 -13.42 49.09
C ALA A 209 42.18 -12.45 49.68
N ASP A 210 42.20 -11.19 49.25
CA ASP A 210 43.09 -10.15 49.80
C ASP A 210 42.74 -9.86 51.27
N SER A 211 41.45 -9.86 51.63
CA SER A 211 41.01 -9.70 53.02
C SER A 211 41.45 -10.87 53.91
N ALA A 212 41.41 -12.11 53.40
CA ALA A 212 41.88 -13.29 54.12
C ALA A 212 43.40 -13.25 54.34
N VAL A 213 44.17 -12.79 53.35
CA VAL A 213 45.63 -12.62 53.49
C VAL A 213 45.97 -11.51 54.49
N ARG A 214 45.22 -10.42 54.54
CA ARG A 214 45.46 -9.30 55.46
C ARG A 214 45.00 -9.57 56.90
N THR A 215 44.07 -10.51 57.12
CA THR A 215 43.52 -10.81 58.45
C THR A 215 44.24 -11.94 59.19
N GLY A 216 45.18 -12.64 58.55
CA GLY A 216 46.20 -13.47 59.19
C GLY A 216 45.66 -14.50 60.20
N SER A 217 45.24 -15.66 59.69
CA SER A 217 45.22 -16.93 60.44
C SER A 217 46.04 -17.97 59.71
#